data_AF-A0A956PAX9-F1
#
_entry.id   AF-A0A956PAX9-F1
#
_cell.length_a   1.000
_cell.length_b   1.000
_cell.length_c   1.000
_cell.angle_alpha   90.00
_cell.angle_beta   90.00
_cell.angle_gamma   90.00
#
_symmetry.space_group_name_H-M   'P 1'
#
loop_
_entity.id
_entity.type
_entity.pdbx_description
1 polymer ?
#
loop_
_entity_poly.entity_id
_entity_poly.type
_entity_poly.pdbx_seq_one_letter_code
_entity_poly.pdbx_strand_id
1 'polypeptide(L)'
;MARVLITGAGGFVGRHLARLLSAEGHEVQGLCAHFEDAPAVAEALGRPRERVVACDITRPDDVLAAFASDPPEAVVHLAGLTFVPEANRRPGLALEVNAVGTRNLLEAARVHAPGARFVYVSTSDVYGDLRPEDLPIHEGTPVHPLNAYSISKAGAELFCYQYARV
;
A
#
# COMPACT_ATOMS: atom_id res chain seq x y z
N MET A 1 1.23 19.95 9.15
CA MET A 1 -0.05 19.22 9.03
C MET A 1 -0.17 18.78 7.59
N ALA A 2 -0.38 17.51 7.30
CA ALA A 2 -0.47 16.99 5.93
C ALA A 2 -1.67 16.04 5.79
N ARG A 3 -2.26 15.99 4.60
CA ARG A 3 -3.27 14.98 4.23
C ARG A 3 -2.59 13.67 3.83
N VAL A 4 -2.88 12.59 4.55
CA VAL A 4 -2.25 11.28 4.33
C VAL A 4 -3.31 10.24 3.98
N LEU A 5 -3.16 9.62 2.82
CA LEU A 5 -3.98 8.47 2.40
C LEU A 5 -3.26 7.19 2.79
N ILE A 6 -3.93 6.30 3.52
CA ILE A 6 -3.40 5.01 3.95
C ILE A 6 -4.24 3.91 3.31
N THR A 7 -3.65 3.08 2.47
CA THR A 7 -4.34 1.87 2.00
C THR A 7 -4.07 0.71 2.93
N GLY A 8 -5.01 -0.24 3.05
CA GLY A 8 -4.87 -1.34 4.02
C GLY A 8 -4.97 -0.83 5.46
N ALA A 9 -5.72 0.26 5.67
CA ALA A 9 -5.84 0.92 6.97
C ALA A 9 -6.43 0.00 8.04
N GLY A 10 -7.33 -0.92 7.64
CA GLY A 10 -7.90 -1.95 8.52
C GLY A 10 -6.92 -3.02 9.00
N GLY A 11 -5.79 -3.17 8.33
CA GLY A 11 -4.76 -4.15 8.69
C GLY A 11 -3.99 -3.79 9.95
N PHE A 12 -3.10 -4.70 10.38
CA PHE A 12 -2.27 -4.51 11.57
C PHE A 12 -1.44 -3.22 11.53
N VAL A 13 -0.60 -3.04 10.52
CA VAL A 13 0.24 -1.85 10.42
C VAL A 13 -0.62 -0.60 10.17
N GLY A 14 -1.67 -0.73 9.35
CA GLY A 14 -2.56 0.36 8.97
C GLY A 14 -3.19 1.07 10.17
N ARG A 15 -3.80 0.33 11.10
CA ARG A 15 -4.46 0.93 12.28
C ARG A 15 -3.49 1.65 13.20
N HIS A 16 -2.27 1.10 13.37
CA HIS A 16 -1.25 1.71 14.21
C HIS A 16 -0.72 3.00 13.59
N LEU A 17 -0.51 3.00 12.28
CA LEU A 17 -0.07 4.18 11.53
C LEU A 17 -1.16 5.26 11.51
N ALA A 18 -2.42 4.90 11.26
CA ALA A 18 -3.54 5.84 11.25
C ALA A 18 -3.66 6.56 12.60
N ARG A 19 -3.60 5.81 13.71
CA ARG A 19 -3.62 6.37 15.07
C ARG A 19 -2.45 7.33 15.32
N LEU A 20 -1.23 6.93 14.92
CA LEU A 20 -0.02 7.74 15.10
C LEU A 20 -0.14 9.07 14.36
N LEU A 21 -0.46 9.02 13.06
CA LEU A 21 -0.56 10.22 12.22
C LEU A 21 -1.69 11.14 12.68
N SER A 22 -2.83 10.58 13.09
CA SER A 22 -3.95 11.35 13.67
C SER A 22 -3.53 12.07 14.96
N ALA A 23 -2.82 11.37 15.85
CA ALA A 23 -2.32 11.95 17.10
C ALA A 23 -1.31 13.08 16.85
N GLU A 24 -0.47 12.96 15.83
CA GLU A 24 0.46 14.00 15.37
C GLU A 24 -0.24 15.15 14.62
N GLY A 25 -1.54 15.03 14.37
CA GLY A 25 -2.38 16.07 13.80
C GLY A 25 -2.49 16.05 12.29
N HIS A 26 -2.03 15.01 11.60
CA HIS A 26 -2.29 14.83 10.19
C HIS A 26 -3.78 14.55 9.91
N GLU A 27 -4.24 14.85 8.69
CA GLU A 27 -5.58 14.49 8.24
C GLU A 27 -5.49 13.12 7.54
N VAL A 28 -5.97 12.06 8.19
CA VAL A 28 -5.87 10.69 7.68
C VAL A 28 -7.13 10.26 6.93
N GLN A 29 -6.95 9.78 5.70
CA GLN A 29 -7.95 9.03 4.95
C GLN A 29 -7.51 7.56 4.89
N GLY A 30 -8.23 6.69 5.61
CA GLY A 30 -7.99 5.24 5.58
C GLY A 30 -8.81 4.56 4.50
N LEU A 31 -8.18 3.76 3.64
CA LEU A 31 -8.85 2.91 2.66
C LEU A 31 -8.85 1.44 3.12
N CYS A 32 -10.03 0.83 3.12
CA CYS A 32 -10.23 -0.57 3.48
C CYS A 32 -10.96 -1.30 2.35
N ALA A 33 -10.50 -2.49 1.95
CA ALA A 33 -11.19 -3.30 0.95
C ALA A 33 -12.50 -3.90 1.50
N HIS A 34 -12.51 -4.23 2.80
CA HIS A 34 -13.69 -4.76 3.49
C HIS A 34 -14.19 -3.74 4.51
N PHE A 35 -15.47 -3.38 4.43
CA PHE A 35 -16.06 -2.38 5.32
C PHE A 35 -16.16 -2.86 6.78
N GLU A 36 -16.07 -4.17 7.01
CA GLU A 36 -16.02 -4.77 8.35
C GLU A 36 -14.77 -4.36 9.14
N ASP A 37 -13.69 -3.96 8.46
CA ASP A 37 -12.48 -3.42 9.11
C ASP A 37 -12.61 -1.92 9.43
N ALA A 38 -13.64 -1.24 8.90
CA ALA A 38 -13.79 0.21 9.03
C ALA A 38 -14.00 0.70 10.48
N PRO A 39 -14.76 0.00 11.35
CA PRO A 39 -14.94 0.43 12.74
C PRO A 39 -13.62 0.54 13.52
N ALA A 40 -12.72 -0.43 13.37
CA ALA A 40 -11.43 -0.43 14.07
C ALA A 40 -10.52 0.74 13.64
N VAL A 41 -10.60 1.14 12.37
CA VAL A 41 -9.89 2.33 11.87
C VAL A 41 -10.59 3.60 12.33
N ALA A 42 -11.93 3.64 12.29
CA ALA A 42 -12.70 4.79 12.75
C ALA A 42 -12.45 5.10 14.24
N GLU A 43 -12.29 4.09 15.09
CA GLU A 43 -11.88 4.26 16.49
C GLU A 43 -10.48 4.83 16.65
N ALA A 44 -9.58 4.56 15.71
CA ALA A 44 -8.23 5.11 15.68
C ALA A 44 -8.17 6.57 15.19
N LEU A 45 -9.26 7.05 14.58
CA LEU A 45 -9.43 8.41 14.07
C LEU A 45 -10.28 9.22 15.04
N GLY A 46 -9.96 10.49 15.21
CA GLY A 46 -10.60 11.35 16.22
C GLY A 46 -10.91 12.76 15.73
N ARG A 47 -10.58 13.09 14.48
CA ARG A 47 -10.67 14.46 13.97
C ARG A 47 -11.75 14.59 12.88
N PRO A 48 -12.43 15.75 12.76
CA PRO A 48 -13.57 15.92 11.85
C PRO A 48 -13.30 15.68 10.35
N ARG A 49 -12.04 15.77 9.90
CA ARG A 49 -11.65 15.58 8.50
C ARG A 49 -11.09 14.18 8.20
N GLU A 50 -10.97 13.34 9.22
CA GLU A 50 -10.52 11.98 9.07
C GLU A 50 -11.68 11.08 8.68
N ARG A 51 -11.43 10.13 7.77
CA ARG A 51 -12.47 9.25 7.26
C ARG A 51 -11.92 7.89 6.88
N VAL A 52 -12.81 6.90 6.91
CA VAL A 52 -12.57 5.57 6.36
C VAL A 52 -13.43 5.39 5.12
N VAL A 53 -12.84 4.92 4.03
CA VAL A 53 -13.50 4.76 2.74
C VAL A 53 -13.32 3.32 2.27
N ALA A 54 -14.41 2.68 1.83
CA ALA A 54 -14.34 1.41 1.14
C ALA A 54 -13.64 1.61 -0.21
N CYS A 55 -12.58 0.87 -0.46
CA CYS A 55 -11.85 0.95 -1.72
C CYS A 55 -11.10 -0.37 -1.96
N ASP A 56 -11.47 -1.06 -3.03
CA ASP A 56 -10.69 -2.17 -3.55
C ASP A 56 -9.66 -1.64 -4.55
N ILE A 57 -8.38 -1.74 -4.22
CA ILE A 57 -7.29 -1.20 -5.05
C ILE A 57 -7.16 -1.89 -6.41
N THR A 58 -7.77 -3.07 -6.57
CA THR A 58 -7.81 -3.78 -7.87
C THR A 58 -8.76 -3.10 -8.86
N ARG A 59 -9.71 -2.30 -8.36
CA ARG A 59 -10.73 -1.58 -9.13
C ARG A 59 -10.28 -0.13 -9.37
N PRO A 60 -9.89 0.25 -10.59
CA PRO A 60 -9.39 1.61 -10.86
C PRO A 60 -10.39 2.71 -10.48
N ASP A 61 -11.69 2.49 -10.69
CA ASP A 61 -12.72 3.48 -10.37
C ASP A 61 -12.82 3.76 -8.87
N ASP A 62 -12.73 2.71 -8.03
CA ASP A 62 -12.69 2.85 -6.57
C ASP A 62 -11.48 3.69 -6.13
N VAL A 63 -10.32 3.44 -6.76
CA VAL A 63 -9.09 4.19 -6.49
C VAL A 63 -9.23 5.65 -6.92
N LEU A 64 -9.73 5.91 -8.13
CA LEU A 64 -9.94 7.28 -8.63
C LEU A 64 -10.90 8.05 -7.73
N ALA A 65 -12.01 7.43 -7.31
CA ALA A 65 -12.97 8.04 -6.39
C ALA A 65 -12.32 8.41 -5.04
N ALA A 66 -11.40 7.57 -4.54
CA ALA A 66 -10.70 7.83 -3.28
C ALA A 66 -9.78 9.06 -3.34
N PHE A 67 -9.24 9.40 -4.52
CA PHE A 67 -8.37 10.56 -4.75
C PHE A 67 -9.13 11.84 -5.14
N ALA A 68 -10.36 11.72 -5.65
CA ALA A 68 -11.08 12.84 -6.26
C ALA A 68 -11.52 13.94 -5.28
N SER A 69 -11.88 13.59 -4.04
CA SER A 69 -12.48 14.54 -3.10
C SER A 69 -11.47 15.46 -2.43
N ASP A 70 -10.33 14.92 -1.98
CA ASP A 70 -9.24 15.66 -1.36
C ASP A 70 -7.91 15.03 -1.76
N PRO A 71 -7.14 15.65 -2.69
CA PRO A 71 -5.85 15.12 -3.08
C PRO A 71 -4.89 14.99 -1.88
N PRO A 72 -4.33 13.80 -1.63
CA PRO A 72 -3.40 13.59 -0.53
C PRO A 72 -2.05 14.26 -0.82
N GLU A 73 -1.33 14.64 0.25
CA GLU A 73 0.06 15.10 0.17
C GLU A 73 1.04 13.94 0.37
N ALA A 74 0.58 12.84 0.96
CA ALA A 74 1.32 11.59 1.05
C ALA A 74 0.37 10.38 0.93
N VAL A 75 0.87 9.30 0.33
CA VAL A 75 0.21 8.00 0.25
C VAL A 75 1.11 6.98 0.93
N VAL A 76 0.58 6.24 1.90
CA VAL A 76 1.25 5.07 2.49
C VAL A 76 0.50 3.82 2.05
N HIS A 77 1.13 3.03 1.18
CA HIS A 77 0.51 1.87 0.57
C HIS A 77 0.83 0.60 1.36
N LEU A 78 -0.14 0.15 2.18
CA LEU A 78 -0.06 -1.08 3.00
C LEU A 78 -1.02 -2.19 2.53
N ALA A 79 -1.98 -1.86 1.66
CA ALA A 79 -2.89 -2.87 1.12
C ALA A 79 -2.13 -3.93 0.33
N GLY A 80 -2.45 -5.20 0.60
CA GLY A 80 -1.84 -6.33 -0.09
C GLY A 80 -2.34 -7.68 0.41
N LEU A 81 -2.29 -8.69 -0.45
CA LEU A 81 -2.39 -10.10 -0.06
C LEU A 81 -1.03 -10.56 0.46
N THR A 82 -0.83 -10.50 1.78
CA THR A 82 0.48 -10.68 2.43
C THR A 82 0.72 -12.08 2.99
N PHE A 83 -0.33 -12.89 3.17
CA PHE A 83 -0.19 -14.23 3.71
C PHE A 83 0.30 -15.21 2.63
N VAL A 84 1.58 -15.58 2.68
CA VAL A 84 2.28 -16.37 1.66
C VAL A 84 1.55 -17.67 1.25
N PRO A 85 1.03 -18.50 2.18
CA PRO A 85 0.30 -19.71 1.79
C PRO A 85 -0.93 -19.42 0.93
N GLU A 86 -1.63 -18.32 1.22
CA GLU A 86 -2.82 -17.92 0.46
C GLU A 86 -2.46 -17.31 -0.89
N ALA A 87 -1.41 -16.49 -0.94
CA ALA A 87 -0.88 -15.97 -2.20
C ALA A 87 -0.45 -17.12 -3.14
N ASN A 88 0.16 -18.19 -2.61
CA ASN A 88 0.52 -19.36 -3.41
C ASN A 88 -0.70 -20.17 -3.89
N ARG A 89 -1.79 -20.22 -3.11
CA ARG A 89 -3.05 -20.83 -3.55
C ARG A 89 -3.75 -20.01 -4.64
N ARG A 90 -3.60 -18.68 -4.60
CA ARG A 90 -4.26 -17.73 -5.52
C ARG A 90 -3.23 -16.76 -6.13
N PRO A 91 -2.29 -17.24 -6.96
CA PRO A 91 -1.20 -16.40 -7.47
C PRO A 91 -1.68 -15.27 -8.38
N GLY A 92 -2.74 -15.50 -9.17
CA GLY A 92 -3.36 -14.46 -9.99
C GLY A 92 -3.91 -13.31 -9.13
N LEU A 93 -4.57 -13.64 -8.02
CA LEU A 93 -5.07 -12.64 -7.08
C LEU A 93 -3.93 -11.90 -6.38
N ALA A 94 -2.83 -12.59 -6.03
CA ALA A 94 -1.66 -11.94 -5.45
C ALA A 94 -1.07 -10.88 -6.39
N LEU A 95 -0.93 -11.20 -7.68
CA LEU A 95 -0.48 -10.26 -8.71
C LEU A 95 -1.46 -9.10 -8.90
N GLU A 96 -2.75 -9.40 -8.96
CA GLU A 96 -3.80 -8.40 -9.14
C GLU A 96 -3.82 -7.39 -7.98
N VAL A 97 -3.81 -7.88 -6.74
CA VAL A 97 -3.83 -7.01 -5.55
C VAL A 97 -2.50 -6.28 -5.37
N ASN A 98 -1.39 -7.01 -5.34
CA ASN A 98 -0.12 -6.44 -4.91
C ASN A 98 0.61 -5.69 -6.01
N ALA A 99 0.49 -6.08 -7.30
CA ALA A 99 1.20 -5.43 -8.38
C ALA A 99 0.28 -4.49 -9.17
N VAL A 100 -0.83 -5.01 -9.70
CA VAL A 100 -1.78 -4.20 -10.49
C VAL A 100 -2.46 -3.14 -9.62
N GLY A 101 -2.87 -3.51 -8.40
CA GLY A 101 -3.43 -2.56 -7.44
C GLY A 101 -2.47 -1.44 -7.05
N THR A 102 -1.17 -1.74 -6.86
CA THR A 102 -0.14 -0.70 -6.68
C THR A 102 -0.05 0.21 -7.90
N ARG A 103 -0.04 -0.34 -9.12
CA ARG A 103 -0.02 0.46 -10.35
C ARG A 103 -1.25 1.37 -10.47
N ASN A 104 -2.42 0.91 -10.06
CA ASN A 104 -3.64 1.74 -10.05
C ASN A 104 -3.49 2.94 -9.09
N LEU A 105 -2.94 2.71 -7.89
CA LEU A 105 -2.67 3.76 -6.91
C LEU A 105 -1.61 4.76 -7.41
N LEU A 106 -0.53 4.27 -8.02
CA LEU A 106 0.52 5.11 -8.61
C LEU A 106 -0.05 5.99 -9.73
N GLU A 107 -0.91 5.44 -10.59
CA GLU A 107 -1.56 6.21 -11.64
C GLU A 107 -2.50 7.29 -11.08
N ALA A 108 -3.33 6.95 -10.09
CA ALA A 108 -4.21 7.92 -9.45
C ALA A 108 -3.41 9.03 -8.75
N ALA A 109 -2.32 8.69 -8.07
CA ALA A 109 -1.40 9.67 -7.49
C ALA A 109 -0.78 10.57 -8.57
N ARG A 110 -0.29 10.01 -9.67
CA ARG A 110 0.26 10.78 -10.79
C ARG A 110 -0.73 11.79 -11.38
N VAL A 111 -2.00 11.41 -11.53
CA VAL A 111 -3.04 12.24 -12.14
C VAL A 111 -3.61 13.28 -11.17
N HIS A 112 -3.92 12.88 -9.93
CA HIS A 112 -4.69 13.71 -9.00
C HIS A 112 -3.83 14.37 -7.93
N ALA A 113 -2.66 13.82 -7.63
CA ALA A 113 -1.77 14.29 -6.59
C ALA A 113 -0.28 14.18 -7.00
N PRO A 114 0.14 14.78 -8.14
CA PRO A 114 1.48 14.58 -8.72
C PRO A 114 2.64 14.99 -7.80
N GLY A 115 2.38 15.82 -6.79
CA GLY A 115 3.38 16.21 -5.77
C GLY A 115 3.37 15.33 -4.50
N ALA A 116 2.50 14.33 -4.43
CA ALA A 116 2.35 13.51 -3.24
C ALA A 116 3.55 12.57 -3.07
N ARG A 117 4.02 12.43 -1.82
CA ARG A 117 5.02 11.42 -1.48
C ARG A 117 4.35 10.04 -1.43
N PHE A 118 4.81 9.10 -2.27
CA PHE A 118 4.30 7.74 -2.27
C PHE A 118 5.27 6.81 -1.54
N VAL A 119 4.82 6.21 -0.43
CA VAL A 119 5.56 5.22 0.34
C VAL A 119 4.95 3.85 0.06
N TYR A 120 5.65 3.04 -0.74
CA TYR A 120 5.32 1.64 -0.95
C TYR A 120 6.03 0.78 0.10
N VAL A 121 5.27 -0.05 0.82
CA VAL A 121 5.85 -0.99 1.80
C VAL A 121 6.12 -2.31 1.11
N SER A 122 7.38 -2.56 0.77
CA SER A 122 7.81 -3.85 0.22
C SER A 122 8.06 -4.91 1.31
N THR A 123 8.88 -5.91 1.04
CA THR A 123 9.17 -7.04 1.91
C THR A 123 10.57 -7.58 1.66
N SER A 124 11.23 -8.12 2.69
CA SER A 124 12.50 -8.84 2.51
C SER A 124 12.35 -10.11 1.66
N ASP A 125 11.14 -10.65 1.52
CA ASP A 125 10.88 -11.85 0.72
C ASP A 125 11.20 -11.66 -0.78
N VAL A 126 11.30 -10.42 -1.26
CA VAL A 126 11.69 -10.14 -2.67
C VAL A 126 13.11 -10.61 -2.95
N TYR A 127 14.00 -10.63 -1.95
CA TYR A 127 15.37 -11.10 -2.10
C TYR A 127 15.45 -12.64 -2.16
N GLY A 128 14.46 -13.33 -1.60
CA GLY A 128 14.22 -14.77 -1.75
C GLY A 128 15.43 -15.67 -1.53
N ASP A 129 16.00 -16.21 -2.60
CA ASP A 129 17.07 -17.22 -2.57
C ASP A 129 18.42 -16.62 -2.14
N LEU A 130 18.65 -16.59 -0.84
CA LEU A 130 19.86 -16.02 -0.22
C LEU A 130 20.78 -17.10 0.33
N ARG A 131 22.07 -17.01 0.02
CA ARG A 131 23.12 -17.84 0.62
C ARG A 131 23.76 -17.11 1.80
N PRO A 132 24.45 -17.81 2.71
CA PRO A 132 25.12 -17.18 3.85
C PRO A 132 26.08 -16.05 3.47
N GLU A 133 26.76 -16.16 2.33
CA GLU A 133 27.65 -15.12 1.79
C GLU A 133 26.93 -13.86 1.30
N ASP A 134 25.62 -13.94 1.03
CA ASP A 134 24.80 -12.81 0.59
C ASP A 134 24.28 -11.97 1.79
N LEU A 135 24.64 -12.34 3.03
CA LEU A 135 24.20 -11.68 4.27
C LEU A 135 25.27 -10.74 4.86
N PRO A 136 24.87 -9.59 5.45
CA PRO A 136 23.50 -9.10 5.56
C PRO A 136 22.98 -8.53 4.23
N ILE A 137 21.69 -8.72 3.96
CA ILE A 137 21.02 -8.11 2.81
C ILE A 137 20.99 -6.58 2.92
N HIS A 138 20.99 -5.91 1.78
CA HIS A 138 20.87 -4.46 1.65
C HIS A 138 20.08 -4.10 0.38
N GLU A 139 19.75 -2.84 0.15
CA GLU A 139 18.92 -2.39 -0.99
C GLU A 139 19.59 -2.57 -2.36
N GLY A 140 20.86 -2.97 -2.38
CA GLY A 140 21.60 -3.34 -3.59
C GLY A 140 21.67 -4.85 -3.83
N THR A 141 21.17 -5.67 -2.89
CA THR A 141 21.07 -7.12 -3.06
C THR A 141 20.09 -7.42 -4.21
N PRO A 142 20.45 -8.31 -5.16
CA PRO A 142 19.55 -8.67 -6.25
C PRO A 142 18.22 -9.26 -5.77
N VAL A 143 17.14 -8.90 -6.46
CA VAL A 143 15.79 -9.43 -6.22
C VAL A 143 15.66 -10.81 -6.86
N HIS A 144 15.41 -11.85 -6.04
CA HIS A 144 15.27 -13.26 -6.45
C HIS A 144 14.04 -13.92 -5.80
N PRO A 145 12.81 -13.49 -6.15
CA PRO A 145 11.59 -13.92 -5.48
C PRO A 145 11.31 -15.41 -5.72
N LEU A 146 10.83 -16.10 -4.66
CA LEU A 146 10.66 -17.56 -4.64
C LEU A 146 9.21 -18.05 -4.59
N ASN A 147 8.25 -17.14 -4.42
CA ASN A 147 6.84 -17.48 -4.25
C ASN A 147 5.91 -16.40 -4.82
N ALA A 148 4.62 -16.71 -4.96
CA ALA A 148 3.66 -15.80 -5.59
C ALA A 148 3.55 -14.44 -4.89
N TYR A 149 3.68 -14.41 -3.56
CA TYR A 149 3.72 -13.18 -2.78
C TYR A 149 4.95 -12.33 -3.13
N SER A 150 6.15 -12.89 -2.99
CA SER A 150 7.41 -12.18 -3.31
C SER A 150 7.47 -11.70 -4.76
N ILE A 151 7.00 -12.51 -5.72
CA ILE A 151 6.91 -12.13 -7.15
C ILE A 151 6.00 -10.93 -7.31
N SER A 152 4.82 -10.95 -6.68
CA SER A 152 3.86 -9.85 -6.77
C SER A 152 4.38 -8.55 -6.13
N LYS A 153 5.12 -8.64 -5.03
CA LYS A 153 5.74 -7.49 -4.36
C LYS A 153 6.90 -6.91 -5.17
N ALA A 154 7.74 -7.76 -5.76
CA ALA A 154 8.80 -7.34 -6.67
C ALA A 154 8.23 -6.66 -7.93
N GLY A 155 7.15 -7.18 -8.51
CA GLY A 155 6.46 -6.54 -9.64
C GLY A 155 5.97 -5.12 -9.30
N ALA A 156 5.45 -4.92 -8.10
CA ALA A 156 5.05 -3.61 -7.62
C ALA A 156 6.23 -2.64 -7.40
N GLU A 157 7.39 -3.13 -6.94
CA GLU A 157 8.61 -2.30 -6.86
C GLU A 157 9.01 -1.77 -8.24
N LEU A 158 8.94 -2.60 -9.29
CA LEU A 158 9.26 -2.20 -10.66
C LEU A 158 8.33 -1.07 -11.13
N PHE A 159 7.02 -1.15 -10.82
CA PHE A 159 6.11 -0.04 -11.09
C PHE A 159 6.49 1.22 -10.29
N CYS A 160 6.81 1.09 -9.01
CA CYS A 160 7.25 2.24 -8.20
C CYS A 160 8.50 2.92 -8.79
N TYR A 161 9.51 2.14 -9.19
CA TYR A 161 10.71 2.66 -9.83
C TYR A 161 10.44 3.34 -11.17
N GLN A 162 9.53 2.79 -11.97
CA GLN A 162 9.10 3.41 -13.22
C GLN A 162 8.41 4.75 -12.96
N TYR A 163 7.45 4.77 -12.03
CA TYR A 163 6.67 5.97 -11.70
C TYR A 163 7.48 7.07 -11.00
N ALA A 164 8.55 6.71 -10.30
CA ALA A 164 9.45 7.69 -9.69
C ALA A 164 10.33 8.47 -10.70
N ARG A 165 10.32 8.06 -11.98
CA ARG A 165 11.14 8.66 -13.05
C ARG A 165 10.33 9.52 -14.04
N VAL A 166 9.00 9.54 -13.92
CA VAL A 166 8.07 10.28 -14.79
C VAL A 166 7.46 11.45 -14.03
#